data_AF-A0ABD3WMS2-F1
#
_entry.id   AF-A0ABD3WMS2-F1
#
_cell.length_a   1.000
_cell.length_b   1.000
_cell.length_c   1.000
_cell.angle_alpha   90.00
_cell.angle_beta   90.00
_cell.angle_gamma   90.00
#
_symmetry.space_group_name_H-M   'P 1'
#
loop_
_entity.id
_entity.type
_entity.pdbx_description
1 polymer ?
#
loop_
_entity_poly.entity_id
_entity_poly.type
_entity_poly.pdbx_seq_one_letter_code
_entity_poly.pdbx_strand_id
1 'polypeptide(L)'
;MNLFRSSKSNKAEGVSLAEIQKLQKSLQHGENFASILQDNSKSLIAQISSQTLTVQKLHQELSSQKAGQLGAELQTPIAGESVRSGSYATNDRNESKISDRERQARKQRADVAPQGGRRLETDDSWTNVDAHHIGRQQDLMEDEDDLLTSLLHNNQIVLMTQAKAIQGNVEAQIHWLQGLHADVGRLLSPISESSSSEPDKKYFENYKAIEEEKNTLKRKLEGLEAANNKLQRDFSDLKKKYDGLDRENSVLKSKIAKFNPPSYGQYAPPKIQVRSQLYCPRKTDLTDFVITELTSMLKLRMDSLSQELTTINCESTTQINQSLPLIVICLYASRLGTDVSNALQKVPVGPNVAVLVLHHKDLHALPAQTSDKILTGHEYRDIGAIIDMAFLSQKGVYTCNMNDRGLEELANFIKTHSKQ
;
A
#
# COMPACT_ATOMS: atom_id res chain seq x y z
N MET A 1 45.80 27.40 -41.00
CA MET A 1 45.46 27.87 -39.64
C MET A 1 44.39 26.93 -39.08
N ASN A 2 44.82 26.07 -38.16
CA ASN A 2 44.02 25.01 -37.54
C ASN A 2 43.28 25.56 -36.32
N LEU A 3 41.97 25.34 -36.22
CA LEU A 3 41.22 25.43 -34.97
C LEU A 3 40.20 24.28 -34.89
N PHE A 4 40.68 23.10 -34.51
CA PHE A 4 39.87 22.05 -33.90
C PHE A 4 39.92 22.27 -32.38
N ARG A 5 38.78 22.56 -31.76
CA ARG A 5 38.61 22.42 -30.29
C ARG A 5 37.63 21.29 -30.02
N SER A 6 38.21 20.17 -29.58
CA SER A 6 37.56 19.03 -28.96
C SER A 6 36.88 19.45 -27.65
N SER A 7 35.55 19.46 -27.60
CA SER A 7 34.78 19.49 -26.36
C SER A 7 34.66 18.06 -25.80
N LYS A 8 35.40 17.77 -24.73
CA LYS A 8 35.18 16.58 -23.91
C LYS A 8 33.82 16.74 -23.21
N SER A 9 32.87 15.89 -23.58
CA SER A 9 31.59 15.70 -22.92
C SER A 9 31.84 15.21 -21.48
N ASN A 10 31.45 16.03 -20.51
CA ASN A 10 31.29 15.59 -19.13
C ASN A 10 30.04 14.72 -19.06
N LYS A 11 30.23 13.41 -18.81
CA LYS A 11 29.16 12.49 -18.41
C LYS A 11 28.60 12.97 -17.07
N ALA A 12 27.52 13.75 -17.11
CA ALA A 12 26.63 13.87 -15.97
C ALA A 12 25.92 12.52 -15.82
N GLU A 13 25.99 11.92 -14.63
CA GLU A 13 25.12 10.82 -14.20
C GLU A 13 23.69 11.34 -14.13
N GLY A 14 23.05 11.48 -15.29
CA GLY A 14 21.61 11.62 -15.39
C GLY A 14 20.97 10.26 -15.13
N VAL A 15 19.81 10.27 -14.47
CA VAL A 15 18.90 9.13 -14.39
C VAL A 15 18.84 8.49 -15.78
N SER A 16 19.22 7.21 -15.85
CA SER A 16 19.41 6.57 -17.15
C SER A 16 18.08 6.57 -17.91
N LEU A 17 18.13 6.76 -19.22
CA LEU A 17 16.93 6.66 -20.08
C LEU A 17 16.20 5.32 -19.83
N ALA A 18 16.94 4.28 -19.43
CA ALA A 18 16.42 2.98 -19.03
C ALA A 18 15.56 3.03 -17.74
N GLU A 19 15.94 3.82 -16.73
CA GLU A 19 15.13 4.00 -15.51
C GLU A 19 13.85 4.79 -15.78
N ILE A 20 13.91 5.80 -16.66
CA ILE A 20 12.73 6.56 -17.09
C ILE A 20 11.76 5.63 -17.86
N GLN A 21 12.28 4.82 -18.78
CA GLN A 21 11.49 3.85 -19.54
C GLN A 21 10.91 2.74 -18.65
N LYS A 22 11.63 2.32 -17.60
CA LYS A 22 11.15 1.35 -16.61
C LYS A 22 9.97 1.91 -15.81
N LEU A 23 10.08 3.14 -15.30
CA LEU A 23 8.99 3.82 -14.59
C LEU A 23 7.76 4.01 -15.47
N GLN A 24 7.95 4.34 -16.74
CA GLN A 24 6.87 4.55 -17.70
C GLN A 24 6.13 3.23 -18.03
N LYS A 25 6.85 2.10 -18.12
CA LYS A 25 6.26 0.77 -18.27
C LYS A 25 5.49 0.34 -17.02
N SER A 26 6.03 0.56 -15.82
CA SER A 26 5.36 0.23 -14.55
C SER A 26 4.06 1.01 -14.35
N LEU A 27 4.04 2.30 -14.74
CA LEU A 27 2.82 3.13 -14.77
C LEU A 27 1.76 2.63 -15.75
N GLN A 28 2.16 2.05 -16.88
CA GLN A 28 1.23 1.46 -17.86
C GLN A 28 0.63 0.11 -17.41
N HIS A 29 1.26 -0.58 -16.46
CA HIS A 29 0.82 -1.93 -16.02
C HIS A 29 0.06 -1.91 -14.68
N GLY A 30 -0.27 -0.73 -14.15
CA GLY A 30 -1.02 -0.61 -12.89
C GLY A 30 -0.28 -1.16 -11.68
N GLU A 31 1.06 -1.20 -11.72
CA GLU A 31 1.85 -1.53 -10.53
C GLU A 31 1.56 -0.50 -9.44
N ASN A 32 1.39 -0.98 -8.20
CA ASN A 32 0.99 -0.14 -7.08
C ASN A 32 2.03 0.96 -6.87
N PHE A 33 1.67 2.19 -7.19
CA PHE A 33 2.53 3.38 -7.13
C PHE A 33 3.19 3.54 -5.75
N ALA A 34 2.52 3.07 -4.69
CA ALA A 34 3.08 3.01 -3.34
C ALA A 34 4.33 2.12 -3.23
N SER A 35 4.36 0.97 -3.92
CA SER A 35 5.52 0.05 -3.94
C SER A 35 6.71 0.69 -4.65
N ILE A 36 6.47 1.38 -5.77
CA ILE A 36 7.52 2.04 -6.55
C ILE A 36 8.14 3.19 -5.75
N LEU A 37 7.32 4.00 -5.08
CA LEU A 37 7.81 5.05 -4.18
C LEU A 37 8.56 4.47 -2.98
N GLN A 38 8.07 3.38 -2.41
CA GLN A 38 8.74 2.70 -1.29
C GLN A 38 10.11 2.15 -1.70
N ASP A 39 10.24 1.56 -2.88
CA ASP A 39 11.51 1.00 -3.35
C ASP A 39 12.50 2.10 -3.74
N ASN A 40 12.03 3.18 -4.37
CA ASN A 40 12.87 4.34 -4.67
C ASN A 40 13.35 5.05 -3.39
N SER A 41 12.49 5.19 -2.37
CA SER A 41 12.89 5.76 -1.08
C SER A 41 13.92 4.90 -0.35
N LYS A 42 13.75 3.56 -0.35
CA LYS A 42 14.75 2.63 0.20
C LYS A 42 16.09 2.73 -0.51
N SER A 43 16.07 2.80 -1.85
CA SER A 43 17.29 2.95 -2.66
C SER A 43 18.01 4.27 -2.34
N LEU A 44 17.27 5.37 -2.23
CA LEU A 44 17.83 6.68 -1.89
C LEU A 44 18.42 6.71 -0.48
N ILE A 45 17.71 6.13 0.51
CA ILE A 45 18.20 6.00 1.88
C ILE A 45 19.50 5.19 1.90
N ALA A 46 19.57 4.07 1.18
CA ALA A 46 20.78 3.24 1.11
C ALA A 46 21.97 4.00 0.50
N GLN A 47 21.73 4.76 -0.57
CA GLN A 47 22.77 5.59 -1.21
C GLN A 47 23.30 6.67 -0.27
N ILE A 48 22.39 7.36 0.44
CA ILE A 48 22.75 8.36 1.44
C ILE A 48 23.55 7.73 2.58
N SER A 49 23.10 6.60 3.13
CA SER A 49 23.83 5.89 4.19
C SER A 49 25.23 5.49 3.77
N SER A 50 25.41 5.02 2.53
CA SER A 50 26.73 4.68 1.98
C SER A 50 27.66 5.90 1.88
N GLN A 51 27.13 7.05 1.46
CA GLN A 51 27.91 8.29 1.37
C GLN A 51 28.32 8.80 2.75
N THR A 52 27.39 8.80 3.72
CA THR A 52 27.68 9.18 5.11
C THR A 52 28.79 8.32 5.72
N LEU A 53 28.77 7.01 5.49
CA LEU A 53 29.80 6.09 5.99
C LEU A 53 31.19 6.40 5.39
N THR A 54 31.22 6.81 4.12
CA THR A 54 32.47 7.18 3.43
C THR A 54 33.06 8.45 4.04
N VAL A 55 32.24 9.45 4.29
CA VAL A 55 32.67 10.70 4.94
C VAL A 55 33.18 10.43 6.37
N GLN A 56 32.50 9.57 7.14
CA GLN A 56 32.94 9.18 8.48
C GLN A 56 34.32 8.51 8.47
N LYS A 57 34.58 7.61 7.51
CA LYS A 57 35.90 7.00 7.33
C LYS A 57 36.98 8.03 7.04
N LEU A 58 36.74 8.93 6.10
CA LEU A 58 37.69 10.00 5.77
C LEU A 58 38.00 10.88 6.99
N HIS A 59 36.99 11.21 7.78
CA HIS A 59 37.17 11.98 9.02
C HIS A 59 38.03 11.23 10.06
N GLN A 60 37.82 9.92 10.20
CA GLN A 60 38.59 9.08 11.11
C GLN A 60 40.06 8.96 10.67
N GLU A 61 40.30 8.81 9.37
CA GLU A 61 41.65 8.78 8.80
C GLU A 61 42.39 10.11 9.01
N LEU A 62 41.70 11.23 8.77
CA LEU A 62 42.26 12.57 8.98
C LEU A 62 42.62 12.82 10.44
N SER A 63 41.73 12.41 11.36
CA SER A 63 41.95 12.52 12.81
C SER A 63 43.15 11.67 13.26
N SER A 64 43.29 10.47 12.69
CA SER A 64 44.41 9.57 12.99
C SER A 64 45.75 10.11 12.48
N GLN A 65 45.77 10.69 11.26
CA GLN A 65 46.96 11.34 10.73
C GLN A 65 47.39 12.54 11.59
N LYS A 66 46.43 13.33 12.07
CA LYS A 66 46.72 14.48 12.94
C LYS A 66 47.26 14.07 14.31
N ALA A 67 46.71 13.01 14.90
CA ALA A 67 47.23 12.44 16.14
C ALA A 67 48.68 11.92 15.98
N GLY A 68 48.99 11.32 14.82
CA GLY A 68 50.35 10.88 14.48
C GLY A 68 51.35 12.04 14.34
N GLN A 69 50.95 13.14 13.72
CA GLN A 69 51.80 14.33 13.57
C GLN A 69 52.08 15.01 14.92
N LEU A 70 51.05 15.19 15.76
CA LEU A 70 51.22 15.75 17.12
C LEU A 70 52.06 14.85 18.04
N GLY A 71 51.95 13.53 17.88
CA GLY A 71 52.80 12.57 18.62
C GLY A 71 54.27 12.63 18.22
N ALA A 72 54.57 12.94 16.95
CA ALA A 72 55.93 13.11 16.46
C ALA A 72 56.57 14.43 16.93
N GLU A 73 55.79 15.51 17.02
CA GLU A 73 56.27 16.80 17.56
C GLU A 73 56.52 16.77 19.07
N LEU A 74 55.78 15.97 19.84
CA LEU A 74 56.00 15.82 21.29
C LEU A 74 57.15 14.88 21.68
N GLN A 75 57.76 14.18 20.71
CA GLN A 75 58.94 13.33 20.95
C GLN A 75 60.28 14.05 20.74
N THR A 76 60.29 15.34 20.42
CA THR A 76 61.53 16.13 20.55
C THR A 76 61.86 16.30 22.03
N PRO A 77 63.05 15.89 22.51
CA PRO A 77 63.37 15.91 23.92
C PRO A 77 63.51 17.35 24.42
N ILE A 78 62.46 17.86 25.07
CA ILE A 78 62.56 19.07 25.87
C ILE A 78 63.22 18.67 27.19
N ALA A 79 64.49 19.05 27.32
CA ALA A 79 65.25 18.86 28.54
C ALA A 79 64.62 19.69 29.67
N GLY A 80 64.09 18.99 30.67
CA GLY A 80 63.94 19.46 32.05
C GLY A 80 62.81 20.45 32.30
N GLU A 81 61.71 19.96 32.89
CA GLU A 81 61.19 20.52 34.14
C GLU A 81 60.11 19.61 34.74
N SER A 82 60.31 19.24 36.00
CA SER A 82 59.44 18.38 36.79
C SER A 82 58.29 19.19 37.39
N VAL A 83 57.06 18.98 36.94
CA VAL A 83 55.86 19.58 37.56
C VAL A 83 54.85 18.51 37.99
N ARG A 84 54.43 18.68 39.25
CA ARG A 84 53.49 17.90 40.07
C ARG A 84 52.12 17.65 39.41
N SER A 85 51.65 16.42 39.53
CA SER A 85 50.30 15.96 39.21
C SER A 85 49.26 16.37 40.26
N GLY A 86 48.14 16.95 39.82
CA GLY A 86 46.92 17.16 40.62
C GLY A 86 45.73 16.42 39.99
N SER A 87 45.09 15.55 40.77
CA SER A 87 43.91 14.75 40.37
C SER A 87 42.61 15.51 40.63
N TYR A 88 41.71 15.57 39.64
CA TYR A 88 40.33 15.99 39.83
C TYR A 88 39.37 14.84 39.52
N ALA A 89 38.50 14.53 40.49
CA ALA A 89 37.41 13.56 40.39
C ALA A 89 36.15 14.23 39.84
N THR A 90 35.47 13.58 38.89
CA THR A 90 34.18 14.02 38.34
C THR A 90 33.02 13.34 39.08
N ASN A 91 31.93 14.10 39.25
CA ASN A 91 30.75 13.77 40.04
C ASN A 91 29.63 13.26 39.11
N ASP A 92 29.33 11.96 39.14
CA ASP A 92 28.17 11.36 38.47
C ASP A 92 26.98 11.27 39.43
N ARG A 93 26.00 12.16 39.26
CA ARG A 93 24.69 12.07 39.94
C ARG A 93 23.65 12.90 39.17
N ASN A 94 23.02 12.33 38.12
CA ASN A 94 21.76 12.89 37.62
C ASN A 94 20.87 12.01 36.73
N GLU A 95 20.99 10.68 36.72
CA GLU A 95 20.13 9.82 35.85
C GLU A 95 18.98 9.09 36.58
N SER A 96 18.86 9.17 37.90
CA SER A 96 17.91 8.33 38.65
C SER A 96 16.46 8.86 38.78
N LYS A 97 16.11 10.04 38.24
CA LYS A 97 14.81 10.69 38.56
C LYS A 97 13.74 10.65 37.46
N ILE A 98 14.05 10.09 36.29
CA ILE A 98 13.12 10.08 35.14
C ILE A 98 12.28 8.79 35.10
N SER A 99 12.79 7.67 35.64
CA SER A 99 12.12 6.36 35.56
C SER A 99 10.87 6.19 36.45
N ASP A 100 10.70 6.98 37.51
CA ASP A 100 9.60 6.79 38.47
C ASP A 100 8.31 7.52 38.09
N ARG A 101 8.42 8.59 37.28
CA ARG A 101 7.24 9.36 36.83
C ARG A 101 6.42 8.63 35.76
N GLU A 102 7.04 7.82 34.91
CA GLU A 102 6.32 7.05 33.88
C GLU A 102 5.54 5.86 34.45
N ARG A 103 5.95 5.32 35.61
CA ARG A 103 5.29 4.17 36.25
C ARG A 103 3.98 4.54 36.95
N GLN A 104 3.86 5.78 37.45
CA GLN A 104 2.63 6.25 38.10
C GLN A 104 1.51 6.60 37.11
N ALA A 105 1.83 7.04 35.90
CA ALA A 105 0.83 7.42 34.89
C ALA A 105 0.05 6.23 34.30
N ARG A 106 0.62 5.01 34.32
CA ARG A 106 -0.05 3.80 33.80
C ARG A 106 -1.05 3.17 34.77
N LYS A 107 -1.03 3.53 36.06
CA LYS A 107 -1.89 2.91 37.08
C LYS A 107 -3.26 3.57 37.24
N GLN A 108 -3.50 4.73 36.61
CA GLN A 108 -4.76 5.50 36.73
C GLN A 108 -5.74 5.32 35.55
N ARG A 109 -5.46 4.43 34.59
CA ARG A 109 -6.31 4.22 33.40
C ARG A 109 -7.09 2.89 33.38
N ALA A 110 -7.11 2.13 34.49
CA ALA A 110 -7.69 0.78 34.51
C ALA A 110 -9.13 0.67 35.06
N ASP A 111 -9.70 1.72 35.66
CA ASP A 111 -10.98 1.61 36.37
C ASP A 111 -12.07 2.52 35.79
N VAL A 112 -12.61 2.19 34.61
CA VAL A 112 -13.95 2.67 34.19
C VAL A 112 -14.62 1.60 33.32
N ALA A 113 -15.52 0.82 33.91
CA ALA A 113 -16.46 -0.06 33.20
C ALA A 113 -17.88 0.52 33.33
N PRO A 114 -18.68 0.64 32.24
CA PRO A 114 -20.07 1.01 32.37
C PRO A 114 -20.96 -0.23 32.47
N GLN A 115 -21.71 -0.31 33.56
CA GLN A 115 -22.90 -1.17 33.64
C GLN A 115 -24.06 -0.48 32.94
N GLY A 116 -24.69 -1.17 31.99
CA GLY A 116 -25.90 -0.71 31.31
C GLY A 116 -26.79 -1.89 30.93
N GLY A 117 -27.72 -2.23 31.81
CA GLY A 117 -28.78 -3.20 31.54
C GLY A 117 -29.78 -2.64 30.53
N ARG A 118 -30.20 -3.48 29.58
CA ARG A 118 -31.33 -3.18 28.69
C ARG A 118 -32.44 -4.20 28.88
N ARG A 119 -33.63 -3.63 29.10
CA ARG A 119 -34.94 -4.24 29.32
C ARG A 119 -35.49 -4.67 27.96
N LEU A 120 -36.02 -5.89 27.88
CA LEU A 120 -36.75 -6.41 26.72
C LEU A 120 -38.17 -5.85 26.75
N GLU A 121 -38.51 -5.02 25.78
CA GLU A 121 -39.89 -4.71 25.40
C GLU A 121 -40.17 -5.43 24.07
N THR A 122 -41.19 -6.28 24.13
CA THR A 122 -41.82 -6.95 22.98
C THR A 122 -42.83 -5.98 22.38
N ASP A 123 -42.67 -5.62 21.10
CA ASP A 123 -43.71 -4.90 20.38
C ASP A 123 -43.94 -5.48 18.99
N ASP A 124 -45.20 -5.84 18.78
CA ASP A 124 -45.82 -6.28 17.55
C ASP A 124 -46.05 -5.08 16.62
N SER A 125 -45.36 -4.99 15.48
CA SER A 125 -45.89 -4.30 14.29
C SER A 125 -45.11 -4.65 13.02
N TRP A 126 -45.54 -5.70 12.34
CA TRP A 126 -45.10 -5.99 10.97
C TRP A 126 -46.10 -5.37 9.99
N THR A 127 -45.91 -4.11 9.61
CA THR A 127 -46.44 -3.50 8.35
C THR A 127 -45.83 -2.11 8.10
N ASN A 128 -44.50 -1.99 7.96
CA ASN A 128 -43.88 -0.77 7.38
C ASN A 128 -42.39 -0.90 6.98
N VAL A 129 -41.97 -2.06 6.46
CA VAL A 129 -40.53 -2.33 6.24
C VAL A 129 -39.98 -1.76 4.92
N ASP A 130 -40.82 -1.50 3.91
CA ASP A 130 -40.32 -1.21 2.55
C ASP A 130 -39.80 0.23 2.35
N ALA A 131 -40.32 1.23 3.08
CA ALA A 131 -39.80 2.61 3.00
C ALA A 131 -38.44 2.78 3.72
N HIS A 132 -38.16 1.95 4.72
CA HIS A 132 -36.91 2.00 5.51
C HIS A 132 -35.73 1.28 4.86
N HIS A 133 -35.94 0.53 3.78
CA HIS A 133 -34.87 -0.20 3.09
C HIS A 133 -34.21 0.62 1.99
N ILE A 134 -34.98 1.44 1.27
CA ILE A 134 -34.46 2.34 0.22
C ILE A 134 -33.61 3.46 0.82
N GLY A 135 -34.01 4.03 1.96
CA GLY A 135 -33.19 5.01 2.70
C GLY A 135 -31.84 4.43 3.14
N ARG A 136 -31.83 3.20 3.66
CA ARG A 136 -30.60 2.52 4.10
C ARG A 136 -29.61 2.20 2.97
N GLN A 137 -30.07 2.03 1.73
CA GLN A 137 -29.15 1.83 0.60
C GLN A 137 -28.52 3.14 0.11
N GLN A 138 -29.21 4.28 0.24
CA GLN A 138 -28.62 5.59 -0.02
C GLN A 138 -27.59 5.94 1.06
N ASP A 139 -27.91 5.68 2.33
CA ASP A 139 -26.97 5.88 3.45
C ASP A 139 -25.68 5.04 3.29
N LEU A 140 -25.80 3.79 2.81
CA LEU A 140 -24.63 2.92 2.59
C LEU A 140 -23.73 3.38 1.42
N MET A 141 -24.27 4.03 0.39
CA MET A 141 -23.45 4.59 -0.69
C MET A 141 -22.75 5.89 -0.28
N GLU A 142 -23.38 6.69 0.59
CA GLU A 142 -22.73 7.87 1.18
C GLU A 142 -21.58 7.46 2.10
N ASP A 143 -21.75 6.38 2.86
CA ASP A 143 -20.69 5.81 3.72
C ASP A 143 -19.47 5.30 2.92
N GLU A 144 -19.66 4.73 1.72
CA GLU A 144 -18.55 4.29 0.86
C GLU A 144 -17.77 5.46 0.24
N ASP A 145 -18.46 6.50 -0.23
CA ASP A 145 -17.83 7.73 -0.75
C ASP A 145 -17.04 8.45 0.37
N ASP A 146 -17.54 8.43 1.61
CA ASP A 146 -16.84 8.93 2.79
C ASP A 146 -15.62 8.07 3.17
N LEU A 147 -15.71 6.75 3.05
CA LEU A 147 -14.61 5.84 3.33
C LEU A 147 -13.47 6.02 2.30
N LEU A 148 -13.81 6.17 1.02
CA LEU A 148 -12.84 6.42 -0.05
C LEU A 148 -12.16 7.78 0.13
N THR A 149 -12.93 8.81 0.49
CA THR A 149 -12.43 10.16 0.79
C THR A 149 -11.49 10.13 2.00
N SER A 150 -11.86 9.40 3.05
CA SER A 150 -11.03 9.19 4.24
C SER A 150 -9.73 8.43 3.92
N LEU A 151 -9.79 7.39 3.09
CA LEU A 151 -8.62 6.64 2.65
C LEU A 151 -7.64 7.50 1.83
N LEU A 152 -8.17 8.31 0.90
CA LEU A 152 -7.38 9.27 0.12
C LEU A 152 -6.75 10.34 1.01
N HIS A 153 -7.50 10.86 1.98
CA HIS A 153 -6.99 11.82 2.95
C HIS A 153 -5.86 11.24 3.80
N ASN A 154 -6.03 10.00 4.29
CA ASN A 154 -5.00 9.29 5.06
C ASN A 154 -3.73 9.04 4.24
N ASN A 155 -3.86 8.59 2.99
CA ASN A 155 -2.72 8.43 2.09
C ASN A 155 -1.99 9.76 1.82
N GLN A 156 -2.74 10.86 1.67
CA GLN A 156 -2.17 12.19 1.54
C GLN A 156 -1.40 12.62 2.79
N ILE A 157 -1.94 12.37 4.00
CA ILE A 157 -1.25 12.63 5.27
C ILE A 157 0.05 11.83 5.36
N VAL A 158 0.05 10.55 4.99
CA VAL A 158 1.24 9.69 5.02
C VAL A 158 2.30 10.23 4.07
N LEU A 159 1.95 10.58 2.84
CA LEU A 159 2.89 11.15 1.86
C LEU A 159 3.45 12.49 2.33
N MET A 160 2.61 13.40 2.85
CA MET A 160 3.04 14.67 3.43
C MET A 160 4.01 14.47 4.62
N THR A 161 3.72 13.48 5.47
CA THR A 161 4.56 13.15 6.63
C THR A 161 5.91 12.60 6.21
N GLN A 162 5.94 11.69 5.22
CA GLN A 162 7.18 11.17 4.65
C GLN A 162 8.01 12.27 3.97
N ALA A 163 7.38 13.15 3.20
CA ALA A 163 8.05 14.29 2.59
C ALA A 163 8.68 15.21 3.63
N LYS A 164 7.95 15.51 4.72
CA LYS A 164 8.47 16.33 5.84
C LYS A 164 9.61 15.66 6.58
N ALA A 165 9.56 14.34 6.76
CA ALA A 165 10.65 13.57 7.37
C ALA A 165 11.92 13.57 6.50
N ILE A 166 11.76 13.42 5.18
CA ILE A 166 12.87 13.52 4.22
C ILE A 166 13.47 14.92 4.26
N GLN A 167 12.64 15.97 4.22
CA GLN A 167 13.08 17.35 4.32
C GLN A 167 13.89 17.61 5.60
N GLY A 168 13.38 17.17 6.76
CA GLY A 168 14.10 17.33 8.03
C GLY A 168 15.45 16.60 8.07
N ASN A 169 15.56 15.43 7.43
CA ASN A 169 16.83 14.71 7.31
C ASN A 169 17.83 15.46 6.42
N VAL A 170 17.37 16.02 5.30
CA VAL A 170 18.20 16.86 4.42
C VAL A 170 18.67 18.12 5.14
N GLU A 171 17.79 18.82 5.85
CA GLU A 171 18.13 20.01 6.64
C GLU A 171 19.15 19.70 7.74
N ALA A 172 19.00 18.57 8.43
CA ALA A 172 19.95 18.12 9.44
C ALA A 172 21.34 17.82 8.83
N GLN A 173 21.38 17.20 7.66
CA GLN A 173 22.64 16.96 6.93
C GLN A 173 23.31 18.25 6.49
N ILE A 174 22.54 19.24 5.98
CA ILE A 174 23.06 20.56 5.63
C ILE A 174 23.66 21.24 6.85
N HIS A 175 22.95 21.22 8.00
CA HIS A 175 23.44 21.83 9.23
C HIS A 175 24.71 21.14 9.75
N TRP A 176 24.77 19.80 9.67
CA TRP A 176 25.97 19.04 10.02
C TRP A 176 27.18 19.41 9.15
N LEU A 177 26.98 19.51 7.83
CA LEU A 177 28.03 19.94 6.88
C LEU A 177 28.50 21.38 7.15
N GLN A 178 27.58 22.29 7.50
CA GLN A 178 27.92 23.66 7.88
C GLN A 178 28.75 23.72 9.17
N GLY A 179 28.42 22.88 10.16
CA GLY A 179 29.21 22.72 11.38
C GLY A 179 30.63 22.22 11.10
N LEU A 180 30.75 21.16 10.30
CA LEU A 180 32.03 20.61 9.89
C LEU A 180 32.90 21.67 9.17
N HIS A 181 32.29 22.47 8.29
CA HIS A 181 32.97 23.57 7.61
C HIS A 181 33.50 24.63 8.59
N ALA A 182 32.69 25.01 9.59
CA ALA A 182 33.11 25.97 10.61
C ALA A 182 34.29 25.43 11.43
N ASP A 183 34.28 24.14 11.78
CA ASP A 183 35.34 23.49 12.53
C ASP A 183 36.63 23.40 11.71
N VAL A 184 36.54 23.00 10.43
CA VAL A 184 37.70 23.01 9.51
C VAL A 184 38.27 24.42 9.38
N GLY A 185 37.43 25.45 9.23
CA GLY A 185 37.88 26.85 9.17
C GLY A 185 38.64 27.27 10.43
N ARG A 186 38.14 26.92 11.62
CA ARG A 186 38.84 27.19 12.90
C ARG A 186 40.15 26.43 13.02
N LEU A 187 40.23 25.20 12.53
CA LEU A 187 41.45 24.39 12.58
C LEU A 187 42.53 24.89 11.60
N LEU A 188 42.13 25.51 10.48
CA LEU A 188 43.05 26.03 9.48
C LEU A 188 43.51 27.47 9.77
N SER A 189 42.73 28.28 10.50
CA SER A 189 43.07 29.68 10.81
C SER A 189 44.46 29.88 11.47
N PRO A 190 44.92 29.03 12.41
CA PRO A 190 46.25 29.19 13.02
C PRO A 190 47.40 28.76 12.10
N ILE A 191 47.12 27.86 11.14
CA ILE A 191 48.13 27.32 10.22
C ILE A 191 48.52 28.37 9.17
N SER A 192 47.59 29.25 8.78
CA SER A 192 47.89 30.35 7.85
C SER A 192 48.72 31.47 8.47
N GLU A 193 48.77 31.59 9.80
CA GLU A 193 49.51 32.66 10.48
C GLU A 193 50.91 32.25 10.94
N SER A 194 51.24 30.95 10.95
CA SER A 194 52.44 30.43 11.63
C SER A 194 53.50 29.73 10.77
N SER A 195 53.34 29.60 9.45
CA SER A 195 54.35 28.90 8.62
C SER A 195 54.80 29.71 7.40
N SER A 196 56.09 30.09 7.37
CA SER A 196 56.80 30.55 6.18
C SER A 196 57.38 29.39 5.35
N SER A 197 57.01 28.14 5.67
CA SER A 197 57.37 26.96 4.88
C SER A 197 56.21 26.59 3.96
N GLU A 198 56.50 26.39 2.67
CA GLU A 198 55.56 25.99 1.63
C GLU A 198 54.50 25.00 2.13
N PRO A 199 53.19 25.32 2.02
CA PRO A 199 52.15 24.39 2.41
C PRO A 199 52.25 23.11 1.58
N ASP A 200 52.28 21.98 2.30
CA ASP A 200 52.48 20.65 1.74
C ASP A 200 51.45 20.39 0.63
N LYS A 201 51.92 20.18 -0.60
CA LYS A 201 51.14 20.10 -1.85
C LYS A 201 49.89 19.19 -1.73
N LYS A 202 49.98 18.15 -0.89
CA LYS A 202 48.92 17.19 -0.60
C LYS A 202 47.69 17.83 0.07
N TYR A 203 47.85 18.80 0.96
CA TYR A 203 46.71 19.49 1.59
C TYR A 203 45.93 20.34 0.59
N PHE A 204 46.64 21.00 -0.32
CA PHE A 204 46.00 21.81 -1.36
C PHE A 204 45.19 20.94 -2.33
N GLU A 205 45.71 19.77 -2.71
CA GLU A 205 44.99 18.80 -3.55
C GLU A 205 43.73 18.27 -2.85
N ASN A 206 43.80 17.95 -1.55
CA ASN A 206 42.64 17.51 -0.77
C ASN A 206 41.57 18.61 -0.65
N TYR A 207 41.97 19.86 -0.38
CA TYR A 207 41.03 20.99 -0.30
C TYR A 207 40.30 21.18 -1.64
N LYS A 208 41.04 21.10 -2.75
CA LYS A 208 40.46 21.21 -4.09
C LYS A 208 39.43 20.11 -4.36
N ALA A 209 39.74 18.86 -3.98
CA ALA A 209 38.81 17.74 -4.14
C ALA A 209 37.52 17.93 -3.32
N ILE A 210 37.62 18.40 -2.07
CA ILE A 210 36.47 18.69 -1.21
C ILE A 210 35.60 19.82 -1.81
N GLU A 211 36.21 20.88 -2.34
CA GLU A 211 35.46 21.98 -2.96
C GLU A 211 34.78 21.53 -4.26
N GLU A 212 35.38 20.64 -5.05
CA GLU A 212 34.75 20.02 -6.23
C GLU A 212 33.57 19.11 -5.85
N GLU A 213 33.68 18.33 -4.78
CA GLU A 213 32.60 17.49 -4.26
C GLU A 213 31.43 18.34 -3.75
N LYS A 214 31.71 19.39 -2.97
CA LYS A 214 30.71 20.36 -2.50
C LYS A 214 29.94 20.99 -3.66
N ASN A 215 30.63 21.43 -4.71
CA ASN A 215 29.99 21.99 -5.91
C ASN A 215 29.16 20.96 -6.67
N THR A 216 29.52 19.67 -6.59
CA THR A 216 28.74 18.58 -7.18
C THR A 216 27.48 18.29 -6.35
N LEU A 217 27.59 18.26 -5.02
CA LEU A 217 26.44 18.09 -4.12
C LEU A 217 25.46 19.26 -4.23
N LYS A 218 25.96 20.49 -4.34
CA LYS A 218 25.12 21.69 -4.55
C LYS A 218 24.27 21.57 -5.82
N ARG A 219 24.88 21.18 -6.95
CA ARG A 219 24.14 20.95 -8.22
C ARG A 219 23.12 19.82 -8.11
N LYS A 220 23.44 18.74 -7.37
CA LYS A 220 22.49 17.65 -7.12
C LYS A 220 21.30 18.14 -6.29
N LEU A 221 21.54 18.96 -5.27
CA LEU A 221 20.49 19.56 -4.44
C LEU A 221 19.56 20.46 -5.28
N GLU A 222 20.12 21.37 -6.08
CA GLU A 222 19.36 22.23 -7.00
C GLU A 222 18.52 21.41 -8.00
N GLY A 223 19.06 20.29 -8.49
CA GLY A 223 18.33 19.36 -9.36
C GLY A 223 17.17 18.65 -8.66
N LEU A 224 17.36 18.22 -7.41
CA LEU A 224 16.31 17.61 -6.58
C LEU A 224 15.21 18.62 -6.23
N GLU A 225 15.56 19.86 -5.90
CA GLU A 225 14.59 20.94 -5.65
C GLU A 225 13.74 21.22 -6.90
N ALA A 226 14.37 21.30 -8.08
CA ALA A 226 13.66 21.48 -9.34
C ALA A 226 12.69 20.31 -9.64
N ALA A 227 13.13 19.07 -9.40
CA ALA A 227 12.29 17.88 -9.56
C ALA A 227 11.10 17.88 -8.59
N ASN A 228 11.31 18.25 -7.33
CA ASN A 228 10.26 18.35 -6.32
C ASN A 228 9.23 19.44 -6.70
N ASN A 229 9.69 20.61 -7.14
CA ASN A 229 8.83 21.68 -7.62
C ASN A 229 8.02 21.29 -8.86
N LYS A 230 8.58 20.43 -9.74
CA LYS A 230 7.83 19.84 -10.85
C LYS A 230 6.76 18.88 -10.34
N LEU A 231 7.10 17.97 -9.43
CA LEU A 231 6.16 16.99 -8.88
C LEU A 231 4.99 17.67 -8.16
N GLN A 232 5.24 18.74 -7.42
CA GLN A 232 4.20 19.55 -6.77
C GLN A 232 3.22 20.17 -7.77
N ARG A 233 3.71 20.65 -8.92
CA ARG A 233 2.85 21.16 -10.00
C ARG A 233 2.00 20.06 -10.61
N ASP A 234 2.63 18.94 -10.98
CA ASP A 234 1.93 17.78 -11.56
C ASP A 234 0.83 17.27 -10.60
N PHE A 235 1.11 17.25 -9.29
CA PHE A 235 0.13 16.89 -8.27
C PHE A 235 -1.04 17.89 -8.18
N SER A 236 -0.75 19.20 -8.25
CA SER A 236 -1.78 20.23 -8.26
C SER A 236 -2.71 20.12 -9.47
N ASP A 237 -2.15 19.82 -10.64
CA ASP A 237 -2.92 19.65 -11.87
C ASP A 237 -3.77 18.37 -11.85
N LEU A 238 -3.22 17.26 -11.32
CA LEU A 238 -3.97 16.02 -11.14
C LEU A 238 -5.15 16.21 -10.18
N LYS A 239 -4.95 16.95 -9.08
CA LYS A 239 -6.01 17.30 -8.13
C LYS A 239 -7.13 18.09 -8.80
N LYS A 240 -6.81 19.12 -9.59
CA LYS A 240 -7.82 19.89 -10.34
C LYS A 240 -8.62 19.01 -11.31
N LYS A 241 -7.97 18.06 -11.98
CA LYS A 241 -8.64 17.12 -12.88
C LYS A 241 -9.59 16.19 -12.13
N TYR A 242 -9.17 15.69 -10.97
CA TYR A 242 -10.01 14.88 -10.09
C TYR A 242 -11.27 15.65 -9.64
N ASP A 243 -11.09 16.87 -9.12
CA ASP A 243 -12.20 17.73 -8.70
C ASP A 243 -13.16 18.05 -9.86
N GLY A 244 -12.65 18.12 -11.09
CA GLY A 244 -13.47 18.27 -12.30
C GLY A 244 -14.34 17.04 -12.60
N LEU A 245 -13.73 15.86 -12.58
CA LEU A 245 -14.44 14.59 -12.79
C LEU A 245 -15.49 14.34 -11.71
N ASP A 246 -15.20 14.67 -10.46
CA ASP A 246 -16.13 14.52 -9.35
C ASP A 246 -17.41 15.37 -9.53
N ARG A 247 -17.24 16.63 -9.96
CA ARG A 247 -18.37 17.50 -10.34
C ARG A 247 -19.17 16.94 -11.52
N GLU A 248 -18.49 16.46 -12.56
CA GLU A 248 -19.16 15.82 -13.70
C GLU A 248 -19.98 14.60 -13.25
N ASN A 249 -19.42 13.78 -12.35
CA ASN A 249 -20.09 12.62 -11.77
C ASN A 249 -21.33 13.03 -10.97
N SER A 250 -21.24 14.08 -10.15
CA SER A 250 -22.38 14.62 -9.41
C SER A 250 -23.49 15.13 -10.33
N VAL A 251 -23.12 15.78 -11.45
CA VAL A 251 -24.08 16.21 -12.48
C VAL A 251 -24.74 15.01 -13.16
N LEU A 252 -23.98 13.95 -13.48
CA LEU A 252 -24.52 12.73 -14.06
C LEU A 252 -25.45 12.01 -13.09
N LYS A 253 -25.06 11.84 -11.82
CA LYS A 253 -25.92 11.30 -10.75
C LYS A 253 -27.24 12.08 -10.67
N SER A 254 -27.20 13.42 -10.71
CA SER A 254 -28.41 14.27 -10.72
C SER A 254 -29.25 14.09 -11.99
N LYS A 255 -28.63 13.98 -13.17
CA LYS A 255 -29.35 13.71 -14.43
C LYS A 255 -30.03 12.34 -14.39
N ILE A 256 -29.35 11.30 -13.92
CA ILE A 256 -29.91 9.96 -13.74
C ILE A 256 -31.10 10.03 -12.79
N ALA A 257 -30.99 10.74 -11.66
CA ALA A 257 -32.10 10.91 -10.73
C ALA A 257 -33.32 11.62 -11.35
N LYS A 258 -33.10 12.57 -12.28
CA LYS A 258 -34.18 13.23 -13.05
C LYS A 258 -34.76 12.36 -14.15
N PHE A 259 -33.96 11.45 -14.70
CA PHE A 259 -34.35 10.51 -15.74
C PHE A 259 -34.92 9.21 -15.20
N ASN A 260 -34.80 8.93 -13.90
CA ASN A 260 -35.57 7.88 -13.26
C ASN A 260 -37.04 8.20 -13.53
N PRO A 261 -37.72 7.41 -14.39
CA PRO A 261 -39.10 7.69 -14.73
C PRO A 261 -39.91 7.72 -13.43
N PRO A 262 -41.01 8.51 -13.38
CA PRO A 262 -41.93 8.44 -12.25
C PRO A 262 -42.20 6.95 -12.01
N SER A 263 -41.86 6.51 -10.79
CA SER A 263 -42.05 5.15 -10.28
C SER A 263 -43.12 4.48 -11.12
N TYR A 264 -42.72 3.57 -12.02
CA TYR A 264 -43.67 2.70 -12.69
C TYR A 264 -44.31 1.93 -11.53
N GLY A 265 -45.46 2.45 -11.09
CA GLY A 265 -46.15 1.93 -9.94
C GLY A 265 -46.31 0.43 -10.11
N GLN A 266 -45.98 -0.29 -9.06
CA GLN A 266 -46.41 -1.67 -8.81
C GLN A 266 -45.78 -2.81 -9.61
N TYR A 267 -44.71 -2.61 -10.38
CA TYR A 267 -43.88 -3.75 -10.82
C TYR A 267 -42.72 -3.93 -9.87
N ALA A 268 -42.99 -4.54 -8.71
CA ALA A 268 -41.92 -5.11 -7.90
C ALA A 268 -41.15 -6.08 -8.80
N PRO A 269 -39.82 -5.89 -9.00
CA PRO A 269 -39.04 -6.82 -9.81
C PRO A 269 -39.24 -8.23 -9.25
N PRO A 270 -39.30 -9.26 -10.12
CA PRO A 270 -39.46 -10.63 -9.66
C PRO A 270 -38.32 -10.96 -8.70
N LYS A 271 -38.69 -11.26 -7.46
CA LYS A 271 -37.75 -11.68 -6.41
C LYS A 271 -37.27 -13.09 -6.73
N ILE A 272 -35.98 -13.21 -7.04
CA ILE A 272 -35.34 -14.49 -7.27
C ILE A 272 -34.61 -14.90 -6.00
N GLN A 273 -34.95 -16.08 -5.50
CA GLN A 273 -34.24 -16.69 -4.39
C GLN A 273 -33.26 -17.73 -4.93
N VAL A 274 -32.01 -17.63 -4.49
CA VAL A 274 -30.99 -18.64 -4.74
C VAL A 274 -30.43 -19.13 -3.42
N ARG A 275 -30.05 -20.40 -3.37
CA ARG A 275 -29.35 -20.96 -2.23
C ARG A 275 -27.88 -21.04 -2.55
N SER A 276 -27.06 -20.76 -1.56
CA SER A 276 -25.62 -20.94 -1.65
C SER A 276 -25.15 -21.85 -0.53
N GLN A 277 -24.24 -22.77 -0.87
CA GLN A 277 -23.53 -23.58 0.11
C GLN A 277 -22.05 -23.40 -0.15
N LEU A 278 -21.33 -22.99 0.89
CA LEU A 278 -19.90 -22.81 0.82
C LEU A 278 -19.15 -24.05 1.30
N TYR A 279 -18.27 -24.55 0.46
CA TYR A 279 -17.23 -25.49 0.82
C TYR A 279 -15.87 -24.79 0.82
N CYS A 280 -15.27 -24.71 2.01
CA CYS A 280 -13.90 -24.26 2.18
C CYS A 280 -13.17 -25.25 3.09
N PRO A 281 -12.18 -26.01 2.58
CA PRO A 281 -11.45 -27.00 3.39
C PRO A 281 -10.80 -26.39 4.64
N ARG A 282 -10.49 -25.08 4.59
CA ARG A 282 -9.88 -24.32 5.68
C ARG A 282 -10.72 -23.07 5.92
N LYS A 283 -11.40 -22.98 7.07
CA LYS A 283 -12.03 -21.71 7.46
C LYS A 283 -10.94 -20.64 7.57
N THR A 284 -11.04 -19.60 6.75
CA THR A 284 -10.14 -18.45 6.73
C THR A 284 -10.97 -17.18 6.71
N ASP A 285 -10.46 -16.07 7.25
CA ASP A 285 -11.15 -14.76 7.18
C ASP A 285 -11.43 -14.32 5.74
N LEU A 286 -10.67 -14.85 4.78
CA LEU A 286 -10.85 -14.62 3.35
C LEU A 286 -12.18 -15.16 2.81
N THR A 287 -12.74 -16.15 3.47
CA THR A 287 -13.97 -16.82 3.06
C THR A 287 -15.15 -15.85 3.04
N ASP A 288 -15.31 -15.05 4.09
CA ASP A 288 -16.39 -14.07 4.20
C ASP A 288 -16.19 -12.92 3.20
N PHE A 289 -14.94 -12.51 2.99
CA PHE A 289 -14.59 -11.51 2.01
C PHE A 289 -14.97 -11.93 0.59
N VAL A 290 -14.58 -13.14 0.17
CA VAL A 290 -14.88 -13.65 -1.18
C VAL A 290 -16.39 -13.85 -1.37
N ILE A 291 -17.12 -14.36 -0.37
CA ILE A 291 -18.58 -14.48 -0.47
C ILE A 291 -19.23 -13.10 -0.61
N THR A 292 -18.81 -12.13 0.21
CA THR A 292 -19.39 -10.77 0.19
C THR A 292 -19.18 -10.12 -1.17
N GLU A 293 -17.96 -10.20 -1.71
CA GLU A 293 -17.64 -9.63 -3.01
C GLU A 293 -18.37 -10.33 -4.15
N LEU A 294 -18.38 -11.67 -4.17
CA LEU A 294 -19.15 -12.44 -5.16
C LEU A 294 -20.65 -12.11 -5.11
N THR A 295 -21.22 -12.01 -3.90
CA THR A 295 -22.62 -11.65 -3.70
C THR A 295 -22.90 -10.25 -4.23
N SER A 296 -22.00 -9.29 -3.99
CA SER A 296 -22.10 -7.92 -4.50
C SER A 296 -22.06 -7.89 -6.03
N MET A 297 -21.06 -8.55 -6.65
CA MET A 297 -20.94 -8.65 -8.11
C MET A 297 -22.17 -9.29 -8.75
N LEU A 298 -22.69 -10.36 -8.14
CA LEU A 298 -23.86 -11.05 -8.66
C LEU A 298 -25.13 -10.21 -8.50
N LYS A 299 -25.32 -9.52 -7.37
CA LYS A 299 -26.44 -8.57 -7.19
C LYS A 299 -26.42 -7.48 -8.26
N LEU A 300 -25.27 -6.81 -8.45
CA LEU A 300 -25.11 -5.80 -9.50
C LEU A 300 -25.45 -6.35 -10.88
N ARG A 301 -25.05 -7.60 -11.18
CA ARG A 301 -25.40 -8.24 -12.46
C ARG A 301 -26.89 -8.53 -12.57
N MET A 302 -27.53 -9.03 -11.51
CA MET A 302 -28.97 -9.33 -11.50
C MET A 302 -29.84 -8.05 -11.54
N ASP A 303 -29.40 -6.97 -10.91
CA ASP A 303 -30.05 -5.66 -10.97
C ASP A 303 -30.03 -5.12 -12.40
N SER A 304 -28.93 -5.33 -13.14
CA SER A 304 -28.86 -5.00 -14.57
C SER A 304 -29.83 -5.80 -15.44
N LEU A 305 -30.31 -6.94 -14.93
CA LEU A 305 -31.35 -7.79 -15.54
C LEU A 305 -32.76 -7.49 -14.98
N SER A 306 -32.91 -6.48 -14.12
CA SER A 306 -34.14 -6.11 -13.42
C SER A 306 -34.71 -7.24 -12.55
N GLN A 307 -33.83 -8.00 -11.88
CA GLN A 307 -34.19 -9.11 -11.00
C GLN A 307 -33.60 -8.90 -9.60
N GLU A 308 -34.43 -8.94 -8.56
CA GLU A 308 -33.97 -8.79 -7.19
C GLU A 308 -33.45 -10.15 -6.68
N LEU A 309 -32.15 -10.24 -6.37
CA LEU A 309 -31.55 -11.48 -5.87
C LEU A 309 -31.51 -11.53 -4.35
N THR A 310 -32.17 -12.53 -3.78
CA THR A 310 -32.00 -12.91 -2.37
C THR A 310 -31.21 -14.20 -2.27
N THR A 311 -30.12 -14.17 -1.51
CA THR A 311 -29.27 -15.35 -1.26
C THR A 311 -29.60 -15.93 0.10
N ILE A 312 -29.88 -17.24 0.14
CA ILE A 312 -30.07 -18.01 1.38
C ILE A 312 -28.81 -18.85 1.59
N ASN A 313 -28.11 -18.64 2.71
CA ASN A 313 -26.97 -19.47 3.06
C ASN A 313 -27.48 -20.80 3.65
N CYS A 314 -27.07 -21.92 3.04
CA CYS A 314 -27.43 -23.26 3.49
C CYS A 314 -26.29 -23.86 4.31
N GLU A 315 -26.41 -23.82 5.64
CA GLU A 315 -25.44 -24.44 6.55
C GLU A 315 -25.67 -25.95 6.73
N SER A 316 -26.88 -26.45 6.44
CA SER A 316 -27.24 -27.86 6.59
C SER A 316 -28.00 -28.42 5.39
N THR A 317 -27.70 -29.67 5.07
CA THR A 317 -28.21 -30.38 3.88
C THR A 317 -29.65 -30.87 4.04
N THR A 318 -30.22 -30.76 5.24
CA THR A 318 -31.59 -31.19 5.56
C THR A 318 -32.66 -30.20 5.10
N GLN A 319 -32.30 -28.98 4.71
CA GLN A 319 -33.23 -27.93 4.27
C GLN A 319 -33.21 -27.72 2.75
N ILE A 320 -32.71 -28.69 1.97
CA ILE A 320 -32.57 -28.51 0.53
C ILE A 320 -33.94 -28.69 -0.16
N ASN A 321 -34.77 -27.65 -0.20
CA ASN A 321 -35.93 -27.57 -1.09
C ASN A 321 -35.48 -27.66 -2.57
N GLN A 322 -35.86 -28.71 -3.29
CA GLN A 322 -35.35 -28.98 -4.65
C GLN A 322 -35.82 -27.94 -5.71
N SER A 323 -36.77 -27.06 -5.38
CA SER A 323 -37.32 -26.09 -6.32
C SER A 323 -36.44 -24.87 -6.57
N LEU A 324 -35.53 -24.53 -5.66
CA LEU A 324 -34.65 -23.35 -5.82
C LEU A 324 -33.28 -23.75 -6.37
N PRO A 325 -32.65 -22.94 -7.23
CA PRO A 325 -31.28 -23.19 -7.64
C PRO A 325 -30.34 -23.20 -6.43
N LEU A 326 -29.38 -24.13 -6.44
CA LEU A 326 -28.34 -24.26 -5.43
C LEU A 326 -26.97 -24.02 -6.07
N ILE A 327 -26.22 -23.08 -5.52
CA ILE A 327 -24.84 -22.78 -5.90
C ILE A 327 -23.92 -23.35 -4.83
N VAL A 328 -23.10 -24.34 -5.20
CA VAL A 328 -22.07 -24.91 -4.33
C VAL A 328 -20.75 -24.21 -4.64
N ILE A 329 -20.27 -23.39 -3.72
CA ILE A 329 -19.05 -22.60 -3.87
C ILE A 329 -17.87 -23.41 -3.33
N CYS A 330 -16.96 -23.83 -4.18
CA CYS A 330 -15.75 -24.55 -3.82
C CYS A 330 -14.55 -23.58 -3.82
N LEU A 331 -14.19 -23.08 -2.63
CA LEU A 331 -12.99 -22.27 -2.43
C LEU A 331 -11.75 -23.14 -2.34
N TYR A 332 -10.62 -22.65 -2.88
CA TYR A 332 -9.32 -23.31 -2.79
C TYR A 332 -9.30 -24.73 -3.34
N ALA A 333 -9.75 -24.91 -4.58
CA ALA A 333 -9.60 -26.17 -5.31
C ALA A 333 -8.10 -26.49 -5.54
N SER A 334 -7.44 -27.03 -4.52
CA SER A 334 -6.05 -27.50 -4.55
C SER A 334 -5.95 -28.79 -5.37
N ARG A 335 -6.99 -29.62 -5.27
CA ARG A 335 -7.21 -30.86 -6.02
C ARG A 335 -8.65 -30.84 -6.48
N LEU A 336 -8.89 -30.16 -7.60
CA LEU A 336 -10.22 -29.88 -8.16
C LEU A 336 -11.23 -31.04 -7.98
N GLY A 337 -10.88 -32.26 -8.39
CA GLY A 337 -11.77 -33.42 -8.24
C GLY A 337 -12.09 -33.78 -6.78
N THR A 338 -11.09 -33.84 -5.90
CA THR A 338 -11.31 -34.18 -4.49
C THR A 338 -12.09 -33.08 -3.76
N ASP A 339 -11.75 -31.82 -3.99
CA ASP A 339 -12.37 -30.69 -3.30
C ASP A 339 -13.84 -30.52 -3.74
N VAL A 340 -14.13 -30.65 -5.04
CA VAL A 340 -15.51 -30.61 -5.55
C VAL A 340 -16.32 -31.83 -5.09
N SER A 341 -15.73 -33.04 -5.11
CA SER A 341 -16.39 -34.25 -4.58
C SER A 341 -16.77 -34.08 -3.10
N ASN A 342 -15.89 -33.53 -2.29
CA ASN A 342 -16.16 -33.24 -0.88
C ASN A 342 -17.24 -32.16 -0.70
N ALA A 343 -17.22 -31.11 -1.54
CA ALA A 343 -18.25 -30.07 -1.54
C ALA A 343 -19.64 -30.64 -1.83
N LEU A 344 -19.71 -31.65 -2.70
CA LEU A 344 -20.95 -32.29 -3.13
C LEU A 344 -21.37 -33.51 -2.30
N GLN A 345 -20.55 -34.00 -1.36
CA GLN A 345 -20.78 -35.28 -0.67
C GLN A 345 -22.16 -35.41 -0.01
N LYS A 346 -22.79 -34.29 0.37
CA LYS A 346 -24.11 -34.23 1.02
C LYS A 346 -25.14 -33.43 0.22
N VAL A 347 -24.80 -33.04 -1.01
CA VAL A 347 -25.66 -32.25 -1.88
C VAL A 347 -26.36 -33.20 -2.85
N PRO A 348 -27.70 -33.19 -2.94
CA PRO A 348 -28.40 -33.96 -3.96
C PRO A 348 -28.04 -33.36 -5.32
N VAL A 349 -27.28 -34.12 -6.11
CA VAL A 349 -26.88 -33.72 -7.45
C VAL A 349 -28.09 -33.69 -8.38
N GLY A 350 -28.19 -32.67 -9.22
CA GLY A 350 -29.26 -32.52 -10.20
C GLY A 350 -29.11 -31.23 -11.03
N PRO A 351 -29.98 -31.02 -12.02
CA PRO A 351 -29.87 -29.90 -12.96
C PRO A 351 -30.01 -28.53 -12.29
N ASN A 352 -30.67 -28.47 -11.13
CA ASN A 352 -30.81 -27.25 -10.32
C ASN A 352 -29.57 -26.95 -9.44
N VAL A 353 -28.47 -27.69 -9.60
CA VAL A 353 -27.21 -27.46 -8.87
C VAL A 353 -26.16 -26.91 -9.81
N ALA A 354 -25.49 -25.83 -9.41
CA ALA A 354 -24.28 -25.32 -10.03
C ALA A 354 -23.10 -25.43 -9.06
N VAL A 355 -21.93 -25.80 -9.57
CA VAL A 355 -20.68 -25.78 -8.81
C VAL A 355 -19.86 -24.58 -9.27
N LEU A 356 -19.56 -23.67 -8.36
CA LEU A 356 -18.67 -22.55 -8.59
C LEU A 356 -17.27 -22.87 -8.05
N VAL A 357 -16.31 -23.04 -8.94
CA VAL A 357 -14.90 -23.33 -8.61
C VAL A 357 -14.12 -22.03 -8.59
N LEU A 358 -13.62 -21.66 -7.41
CA LEU A 358 -12.78 -20.47 -7.22
C LEU A 358 -11.30 -20.86 -7.18
N HIS A 359 -10.58 -20.49 -8.25
CA HIS A 359 -9.14 -20.70 -8.42
C HIS A 359 -8.36 -19.62 -7.69
N HIS A 360 -7.52 -20.03 -6.72
CA HIS A 360 -6.59 -19.12 -6.05
C HIS A 360 -5.35 -18.90 -6.91
N LYS A 361 -5.46 -18.05 -7.95
CA LYS A 361 -4.40 -17.83 -8.94
C LYS A 361 -4.40 -16.39 -9.45
N ASP A 362 -3.22 -15.92 -9.86
CA ASP A 362 -3.06 -14.66 -10.60
C ASP A 362 -3.50 -14.77 -12.06
N LEU A 363 -3.75 -13.62 -12.69
CA LEU A 363 -4.22 -13.50 -14.08
C LEU A 363 -3.38 -14.29 -15.10
N HIS A 364 -2.07 -14.32 -14.91
CA HIS A 364 -1.13 -15.01 -15.81
C HIS A 364 -1.02 -16.52 -15.53
N ALA A 365 -1.59 -17.00 -14.43
CA ALA A 365 -1.56 -18.40 -14.01
C ALA A 365 -2.93 -19.09 -14.11
N LEU A 366 -3.92 -18.43 -14.68
CA LEU A 366 -5.26 -18.99 -14.86
C LEU A 366 -5.22 -20.33 -15.60
N PRO A 367 -6.05 -21.31 -15.20
CA PRO A 367 -6.06 -22.62 -15.84
C PRO A 367 -6.38 -22.52 -17.34
N ALA A 368 -5.62 -23.24 -18.17
CA ALA A 368 -5.81 -23.28 -19.62
C ALA A 368 -7.03 -24.13 -20.04
N GLN A 369 -7.50 -25.02 -19.15
CA GLN A 369 -8.68 -25.84 -19.34
C GLN A 369 -9.71 -25.52 -18.25
N THR A 370 -10.97 -25.56 -18.63
CA THR A 370 -12.13 -25.34 -17.76
C THR A 370 -12.39 -26.57 -16.89
N SER A 371 -12.97 -26.36 -15.71
CA SER A 371 -13.18 -27.42 -14.71
C SER A 371 -14.15 -28.52 -15.19
N ASP A 372 -15.12 -28.18 -16.03
CA ASP A 372 -16.06 -29.11 -16.67
C ASP A 372 -15.35 -30.20 -17.49
N LYS A 373 -14.21 -29.88 -18.13
CA LYS A 373 -13.41 -30.83 -18.91
C LYS A 373 -12.59 -31.78 -18.05
N ILE A 374 -12.31 -31.39 -16.82
CA ILE A 374 -11.51 -32.16 -15.86
C ILE A 374 -12.42 -33.04 -15.00
N LEU A 375 -13.60 -32.53 -14.64
CA LEU A 375 -14.59 -33.19 -13.78
C LEU A 375 -15.50 -34.12 -14.60
N THR A 376 -14.94 -35.22 -15.12
CA THR A 376 -15.66 -36.17 -15.99
C THR A 376 -16.30 -37.35 -15.25
N GLY A 377 -16.20 -37.41 -13.92
CA GLY A 377 -16.82 -38.44 -13.09
C GLY A 377 -18.36 -38.48 -13.23
N HIS A 378 -18.95 -39.66 -13.02
CA HIS A 378 -20.41 -39.84 -13.13
C HIS A 378 -21.17 -38.93 -12.14
N GLU A 379 -20.58 -38.64 -10.99
CA GLU A 379 -21.13 -37.75 -9.97
C GLU A 379 -21.31 -36.29 -10.42
N TYR A 380 -20.68 -35.87 -11.52
CA TYR A 380 -20.80 -34.51 -12.06
C TYR A 380 -21.73 -34.40 -13.27
N ARG A 381 -22.15 -35.54 -13.84
CA ARG A 381 -22.90 -35.59 -15.12
C ARG A 381 -24.28 -34.94 -15.03
N ASP A 382 -24.88 -35.02 -13.85
CA ASP A 382 -26.24 -34.52 -13.61
C ASP A 382 -26.25 -33.09 -13.03
N ILE A 383 -25.09 -32.46 -12.83
CA ILE A 383 -24.96 -31.06 -12.39
C ILE A 383 -25.34 -30.14 -13.54
N GLY A 384 -26.13 -29.09 -13.26
CA GLY A 384 -26.59 -28.15 -14.28
C GLY A 384 -25.48 -27.24 -14.85
N ALA A 385 -24.51 -26.85 -14.02
CA ALA A 385 -23.37 -26.05 -14.45
C ALA A 385 -22.13 -26.24 -13.57
N ILE A 386 -20.94 -26.20 -14.19
CA ILE A 386 -19.65 -26.08 -13.51
C ILE A 386 -19.00 -24.79 -14.00
N ILE A 387 -18.81 -23.84 -13.10
CA ILE A 387 -18.45 -22.47 -13.42
C ILE A 387 -17.09 -22.16 -12.79
N ASP A 388 -16.17 -21.61 -13.59
CA ASP A 388 -14.83 -21.23 -13.15
C ASP A 388 -14.75 -19.73 -12.85
N MET A 389 -14.20 -19.40 -11.68
CA MET A 389 -13.82 -18.04 -11.31
C MET A 389 -12.45 -18.04 -10.63
N ALA A 390 -11.82 -16.89 -10.49
CA ALA A 390 -10.52 -16.70 -9.88
C ALA A 390 -10.54 -15.63 -8.80
N PHE A 391 -9.72 -15.82 -7.78
CA PHE A 391 -9.55 -14.87 -6.69
C PHE A 391 -8.12 -14.86 -6.16
N LEU A 392 -7.77 -13.82 -5.42
CA LEU A 392 -6.49 -13.70 -4.71
C LEU A 392 -6.74 -13.30 -3.26
N SER A 393 -5.93 -13.79 -2.33
CA SER A 393 -6.13 -13.48 -0.91
C SER A 393 -6.03 -12.00 -0.56
N GLN A 394 -5.29 -11.23 -1.37
CA GLN A 394 -5.09 -9.80 -1.15
C GLN A 394 -6.08 -8.92 -1.91
N LYS A 395 -6.76 -9.46 -2.93
CA LYS A 395 -7.61 -8.69 -3.85
C LYS A 395 -9.04 -9.21 -3.95
N GLY A 396 -9.32 -10.38 -3.37
CA GLY A 396 -10.58 -11.10 -3.56
C GLY A 396 -10.83 -11.46 -5.02
N VAL A 397 -12.09 -11.35 -5.43
CA VAL A 397 -12.57 -11.64 -6.79
C VAL A 397 -12.23 -10.44 -7.69
N TYR A 398 -11.13 -10.54 -8.43
CA TYR A 398 -10.63 -9.44 -9.26
C TYR A 398 -11.21 -9.46 -10.68
N THR A 399 -11.16 -8.32 -11.38
CA THR A 399 -11.62 -8.23 -12.77
C THR A 399 -10.73 -9.04 -13.71
N CYS A 400 -11.31 -10.02 -14.40
CA CYS A 400 -10.68 -10.77 -15.49
C CYS A 400 -11.73 -11.47 -16.35
N ASN A 401 -11.36 -11.83 -17.59
CA ASN A 401 -12.27 -12.49 -18.54
C ASN A 401 -12.90 -13.78 -17.99
N MET A 402 -12.21 -14.52 -17.13
CA MET A 402 -12.75 -15.72 -16.48
C MET A 402 -13.89 -15.38 -15.53
N ASN A 403 -13.72 -14.33 -14.72
CA ASN A 403 -14.74 -13.89 -13.77
C ASN A 403 -15.93 -13.24 -14.47
N ASP A 404 -15.70 -12.46 -15.52
CA ASP A 404 -16.78 -11.85 -16.31
C ASP A 404 -17.64 -12.94 -16.97
N ARG A 405 -17.01 -13.97 -17.55
CA ARG A 405 -17.73 -15.12 -18.12
C ARG A 405 -18.41 -15.95 -17.05
N GLY A 406 -17.73 -16.24 -15.94
CA GLY A 406 -18.29 -17.03 -14.84
C GLY A 406 -19.50 -16.36 -14.21
N LEU A 407 -19.47 -15.03 -14.04
CA LEU A 407 -20.61 -14.26 -13.53
C LEU A 407 -21.80 -14.30 -14.49
N GLU A 408 -21.54 -14.22 -15.80
CA GLU A 408 -22.58 -14.33 -16.83
C GLU A 408 -23.20 -15.73 -16.87
N GLU A 409 -22.38 -16.78 -16.82
CA GLU A 409 -22.85 -18.16 -16.74
C GLU A 409 -23.68 -18.40 -15.47
N LEU A 410 -23.24 -17.85 -14.34
CA LEU A 410 -23.95 -17.95 -13.05
C LEU A 410 -25.30 -17.23 -13.08
N ALA A 411 -25.36 -16.00 -13.59
CA ALA A 411 -26.60 -15.26 -13.73
C ALA A 411 -27.60 -15.98 -14.66
N ASN A 412 -27.11 -16.53 -15.78
CA ASN A 412 -27.94 -17.31 -16.70
C ASN A 412 -28.44 -18.62 -16.07
N PHE A 413 -27.59 -19.30 -15.31
CA PHE A 413 -27.98 -20.50 -14.56
C PHE A 413 -29.13 -20.19 -13.58
N ILE A 414 -28.99 -19.13 -12.77
CA ILE A 414 -30.01 -18.70 -11.82
C ILE A 414 -31.31 -18.37 -12.57
N LYS A 415 -31.23 -17.56 -13.62
CA LYS A 415 -32.41 -17.13 -14.40
C LYS A 415 -33.18 -18.30 -15.02
N THR A 416 -32.48 -19.33 -15.49
CA THR A 416 -33.11 -20.51 -16.09
C THR A 416 -33.81 -21.37 -15.05
N HIS A 417 -33.19 -21.54 -13.87
CA HIS A 417 -33.69 -22.46 -12.84
C HIS A 417 -34.57 -21.80 -11.77
N SER A 418 -34.73 -20.47 -11.79
CA SER A 418 -35.64 -19.73 -10.91
C SER A 418 -37.04 -19.49 -11.51
N LYS A 419 -37.30 -19.96 -12.75
CA LYS A 419 -38.57 -19.75 -13.47
C LYS A 419 -39.60 -20.88 -13.31
N GLN A 420 -39.33 -21.88 -12.47
CA GLN A 420 -40.18 -23.08 -12.32
C GLN A 420 -41.20 -22.94 -11.21
#